data_AF-A0A3N3ZQU1-F1
#
_entry.id   AF-A0A3N3ZQU1-F1
#
_cell.length_a   1.000
_cell.length_b   1.000
_cell.length_c   1.000
_cell.angle_alpha   90.00
_cell.angle_beta   90.00
_cell.angle_gamma   90.00
#
_symmetry.space_group_name_H-M   'P 1'
#
loop_
_entity.id
_entity.type
_entity.pdbx_description
1 polymer ?
#
loop_
_entity_poly.entity_id
_entity_poly.type
_entity_poly.pdbx_seq_one_letter_code
_entity_poly.pdbx_strand_id
1 'polypeptide(L)'
;MRPRNVVPGRTKSVTSPPEDGTATPTSSSVWPSDSSPVTPTQPAKAPVQYLTLEDALTLIDDLGVGPIRDIGLLDSALHRHGVAPFGVDAYPSLEEKAAVLLESIVRNHPLVDGNKRLGWLSTVVFLGLNGIELDALDDAAYNVVIGLAAGSIDHTRAAATLRDWI
;
A
#
# COMPACT_ATOMS: atom_id res chain seq x y z
N MET A 1 -21.86 -55.76 -13.96
CA MET A 1 -20.71 -55.87 -14.90
C MET A 1 -19.44 -56.28 -14.15
N ARG A 2 -18.53 -56.95 -14.85
CA ARG A 2 -17.09 -57.14 -14.53
C ARG A 2 -16.28 -56.30 -15.55
N PRO A 3 -14.94 -56.17 -15.45
CA PRO A 3 -14.08 -56.03 -14.27
C PRO A 3 -12.90 -55.02 -14.50
N ARG A 4 -11.92 -55.00 -13.58
CA ARG A 4 -10.47 -54.77 -13.80
C ARG A 4 -10.02 -53.54 -14.62
N ASN A 5 -9.08 -52.79 -14.03
CA ASN A 5 -7.77 -52.68 -14.68
C ASN A 5 -6.64 -52.98 -13.67
N VAL A 6 -5.69 -53.82 -14.07
CA VAL A 6 -4.53 -54.27 -13.27
C VAL A 6 -3.40 -54.57 -14.24
N VAL A 7 -2.32 -53.79 -14.17
CA VAL A 7 -1.00 -54.15 -14.73
C VAL A 7 0.08 -53.63 -13.76
N PRO A 8 1.00 -54.47 -13.25
CA PRO A 8 2.00 -54.05 -12.27
C PRO A 8 3.41 -53.88 -12.87
N GLY A 9 4.19 -53.01 -12.20
CA GLY A 9 5.58 -53.29 -11.86
C GLY A 9 6.69 -52.94 -12.86
N ARG A 10 7.77 -52.38 -12.31
CA ARG A 10 9.10 -53.01 -12.41
C ARG A 10 10.01 -52.56 -11.27
N THR A 11 10.46 -53.52 -10.47
CA THR A 11 11.69 -53.38 -9.68
C THR A 11 12.90 -53.49 -10.60
N LYS A 12 14.01 -52.82 -10.24
CA LYS A 12 15.36 -53.21 -10.65
C LYS A 12 16.35 -52.92 -9.52
N SER A 13 16.53 -53.92 -8.66
CA SER A 13 17.71 -54.01 -7.81
C SER A 13 18.90 -54.47 -8.68
N VAL A 14 20.05 -53.79 -8.61
CA VAL A 14 21.31 -54.27 -9.19
C VAL A 14 22.42 -54.13 -8.15
N THR A 15 22.57 -55.22 -7.41
CA THR A 15 23.82 -55.87 -6.98
C THR A 15 25.15 -55.20 -7.41
N SER A 16 25.90 -54.71 -6.43
CA SER A 16 27.38 -54.62 -6.39
C SER A 16 27.99 -56.01 -6.04
N PRO A 17 29.32 -56.23 -5.90
CA PRO A 17 30.52 -55.37 -6.10
C PRO A 17 31.49 -56.12 -7.09
N PRO A 18 32.85 -56.11 -6.99
CA PRO A 18 33.86 -55.26 -6.32
C PRO A 18 34.80 -54.62 -7.39
N GLU A 19 36.14 -54.50 -7.35
CA GLU A 19 37.26 -54.76 -6.40
C GLU A 19 38.46 -53.80 -6.65
N ASP A 20 39.36 -53.70 -5.65
CA ASP A 20 40.76 -53.20 -5.63
C ASP A 20 41.22 -51.91 -6.38
N GLY A 21 42.06 -51.10 -5.72
CA GLY A 21 42.76 -49.98 -6.36
C GLY A 21 43.40 -48.94 -5.41
N THR A 22 44.61 -49.21 -4.92
CA THR A 22 45.35 -48.30 -4.02
C THR A 22 45.96 -47.09 -4.75
N ALA A 23 45.53 -45.86 -4.43
CA ALA A 23 46.34 -44.65 -4.62
C ALA A 23 45.82 -43.45 -3.80
N THR A 24 46.70 -42.76 -3.07
CA THR A 24 46.59 -41.31 -2.84
C THR A 24 47.43 -40.59 -3.91
N PRO A 25 47.08 -39.35 -4.30
CA PRO A 25 47.74 -38.23 -3.64
C PRO A 25 46.84 -36.99 -3.43
N THR A 26 47.39 -36.01 -2.71
CA THR A 26 46.88 -34.65 -2.53
C THR A 26 46.50 -33.97 -3.85
N SER A 27 45.35 -33.30 -3.87
CA SER A 27 45.07 -32.22 -4.83
C SER A 27 44.21 -31.13 -4.20
N SER A 28 44.67 -29.88 -4.25
CA SER A 28 43.96 -28.72 -3.70
C SER A 28 42.90 -28.23 -4.69
N SER A 29 41.62 -28.40 -4.36
CA SER A 29 40.52 -27.76 -5.09
C SER A 29 40.09 -26.48 -4.37
N VAL A 30 40.58 -25.32 -4.83
CA VAL A 30 40.08 -24.02 -4.41
C VAL A 30 38.75 -23.77 -5.13
N TRP A 31 37.66 -23.66 -4.37
CA TRP A 31 36.33 -23.33 -4.89
C TRP A 31 36.02 -21.84 -4.72
N PRO A 32 36.07 -21.00 -5.77
CA PRO A 32 35.39 -19.72 -5.80
C PRO A 32 33.93 -19.96 -6.22
N SER A 33 33.08 -20.37 -5.28
CA SER A 33 31.65 -20.65 -5.53
C SER A 33 30.73 -19.68 -4.80
N ASP A 34 31.11 -18.40 -4.76
CA ASP A 34 30.14 -17.33 -4.51
C ASP A 34 29.35 -17.03 -5.79
N SER A 35 28.42 -17.95 -6.09
CA SER A 35 27.33 -17.73 -7.02
C SER A 35 26.05 -17.42 -6.24
N SER A 36 26.14 -16.52 -5.26
CA SER A 36 24.96 -15.92 -4.64
C SER A 36 24.06 -15.36 -5.75
N PRO A 37 22.76 -15.70 -5.80
CA PRO A 37 21.88 -15.14 -6.81
C PRO A 37 21.77 -13.64 -6.56
N VAL A 38 22.16 -12.84 -7.57
CA VAL A 38 21.82 -11.41 -7.60
C VAL A 38 20.31 -11.30 -7.74
N THR A 39 19.63 -11.23 -6.59
CA THR A 39 18.22 -10.84 -6.51
C THR A 39 18.08 -9.53 -7.29
N PRO A 40 17.22 -9.46 -8.33
CA PRO A 40 17.00 -8.20 -9.02
C PRO A 40 16.43 -7.22 -8.00
N THR A 41 17.18 -6.15 -7.70
CA THR A 41 16.74 -5.09 -6.79
C THR A 41 15.55 -4.38 -7.43
N GLN A 42 14.36 -4.91 -7.16
CA GLN A 42 13.09 -4.26 -7.44
C GLN A 42 13.17 -2.85 -6.84
N PRO A 43 12.89 -1.79 -7.62
CA PRO A 43 13.09 -0.42 -7.15
C PRO A 43 12.27 -0.20 -5.89
N ALA A 44 12.95 0.08 -4.78
CA ALA A 44 12.30 0.29 -3.49
C ALA A 44 11.34 1.47 -3.62
N LYS A 45 10.03 1.21 -3.45
CA LYS A 45 8.99 2.23 -3.47
C LYS A 45 9.39 3.33 -2.49
N ALA A 46 9.47 4.57 -2.97
CA ALA A 46 9.87 5.70 -2.14
C ALA A 46 8.96 5.78 -0.89
N PRO A 47 9.50 6.18 0.28
CA PRO A 47 8.70 6.30 1.49
C PRO A 47 7.58 7.32 1.28
N VAL A 48 6.34 6.90 1.55
CA VAL A 48 5.17 7.76 1.44
C VAL A 48 5.31 8.91 2.44
N GLN A 49 5.13 10.15 1.97
CA GLN A 49 5.05 11.33 2.80
C GLN A 49 3.60 11.52 3.29
N TYR A 50 3.43 11.89 4.55
CA TYR A 50 2.12 12.00 5.21
C TYR A 50 1.96 13.42 5.79
N LEU A 51 0.74 13.97 5.81
CA LEU A 51 0.48 15.20 6.56
C LEU A 51 0.65 14.95 8.05
N THR A 52 1.34 15.86 8.71
CA THR A 52 1.37 15.97 10.17
C THR A 52 0.17 16.77 10.68
N LEU A 53 0.00 16.79 12.01
CA LEU A 53 -0.97 17.68 12.66
C LEU A 53 -0.60 19.17 12.47
N GLU A 54 0.69 19.51 12.37
CA GLU A 54 1.17 20.88 12.17
C GLU A 54 0.84 21.39 10.76
N ASP A 55 0.99 20.54 9.74
CA ASP A 55 0.52 20.84 8.37
C ASP A 55 -0.99 21.09 8.38
N ALA A 56 -1.77 20.20 9.01
CA ALA A 56 -3.23 20.35 9.07
C ALA A 56 -3.68 21.61 9.82
N LEU A 57 -2.97 22.03 10.87
CA LEU A 57 -3.21 23.29 11.58
C LEU A 57 -2.91 24.50 10.69
N THR A 58 -1.85 24.43 9.88
CA THR A 58 -1.50 25.50 8.91
C THR A 58 -2.60 25.62 7.84
N LEU A 59 -3.03 24.50 7.26
CA LEU A 59 -4.13 24.46 6.29
C LEU A 59 -5.48 24.94 6.86
N ILE A 60 -5.67 24.87 8.19
CA ILE A 60 -6.88 25.40 8.85
C ILE A 60 -6.87 26.94 8.88
N ASP A 61 -5.71 27.55 9.16
CA ASP A 61 -5.53 29.00 9.19
C ASP A 61 -5.61 29.59 7.77
N ASP A 62 -4.86 29.00 6.82
CA ASP A 62 -4.84 29.40 5.40
C ASP A 62 -6.25 29.39 4.75
N LEU A 63 -7.09 28.40 5.09
CA LEU A 63 -8.46 28.27 4.59
C LEU A 63 -9.49 29.14 5.34
N GLY A 64 -9.12 29.76 6.47
CA GLY A 64 -10.07 30.41 7.37
C GLY A 64 -11.21 29.50 7.81
N VAL A 65 -10.88 28.27 8.24
CA VAL A 65 -11.86 27.25 8.68
C VAL A 65 -11.80 27.00 10.18
N GLY A 66 -12.74 26.20 10.71
CA GLY A 66 -12.83 25.89 12.12
C GLY A 66 -14.03 26.55 12.81
N PRO A 67 -13.91 26.91 14.10
CA PRO A 67 -12.82 26.53 14.99
C PRO A 67 -12.68 25.00 15.10
N ILE A 68 -11.54 24.52 15.61
CA ILE A 68 -11.34 23.10 15.90
C ILE A 68 -12.34 22.69 16.99
N ARG A 69 -13.13 21.64 16.71
CA ARG A 69 -14.10 21.05 17.64
C ARG A 69 -13.40 20.08 18.58
N ASP A 70 -12.50 19.26 18.05
CA ASP A 70 -11.74 18.25 18.79
C ASP A 70 -10.42 17.96 18.06
N ILE A 71 -9.30 18.18 18.75
CA ILE A 71 -7.96 17.97 18.20
C ILE A 71 -7.59 16.49 18.06
N GLY A 72 -8.14 15.62 18.92
CA GLY A 72 -7.95 14.17 18.84
C GLY A 72 -8.71 13.55 17.67
N LEU A 73 -9.87 14.11 17.30
CA LEU A 73 -10.56 13.72 16.06
C LEU A 73 -9.82 14.17 14.80
N LEU A 74 -9.08 15.29 14.85
CA LEU A 74 -8.23 15.74 13.74
C LEU A 74 -7.03 14.80 13.59
N ASP A 75 -6.28 14.60 14.66
CA ASP A 75 -5.11 13.72 14.71
C ASP A 75 -5.45 12.27 14.31
N SER A 76 -6.58 11.74 14.80
CA SER A 76 -7.08 10.41 14.41
C SER A 76 -7.47 10.32 12.93
N ALA A 77 -8.05 11.39 12.36
CA ALA A 77 -8.39 11.44 10.94
C ALA A 77 -7.14 11.46 10.05
N LEU A 78 -6.10 12.18 10.45
CA LEU A 78 -4.81 12.22 9.77
C LEU A 78 -4.11 10.86 9.81
N HIS A 79 -4.08 10.18 10.96
CA HIS A 79 -3.37 8.90 11.07
C HIS A 79 -4.06 7.70 10.36
N ARG A 80 -5.38 7.76 10.11
CA ARG A 80 -6.14 6.60 9.59
C ARG A 80 -5.66 6.03 8.24
N HIS A 81 -5.06 6.83 7.36
CA HIS A 81 -4.60 6.37 6.05
C HIS A 81 -3.19 5.75 6.04
N GLY A 82 -2.45 5.84 7.15
CA GLY A 82 -1.12 5.22 7.34
C GLY A 82 -1.13 3.84 8.01
N VAL A 83 -2.30 3.26 8.27
CA VAL A 83 -2.40 2.02 9.09
C VAL A 83 -1.95 0.77 8.34
N ALA A 84 -1.07 -0.01 8.98
CA ALA A 84 -0.53 -1.27 8.44
C ALA A 84 -0.84 -2.46 9.39
N PRO A 85 -2.10 -2.94 9.47
CA PRO A 85 -2.48 -4.07 10.32
C PRO A 85 -1.66 -5.32 9.97
N PHE A 86 -1.09 -5.97 10.99
CA PHE A 86 -0.17 -7.12 10.86
C PHE A 86 1.07 -6.86 9.97
N GLY A 87 1.45 -5.59 9.77
CA GLY A 87 2.57 -5.20 8.90
C GLY A 87 2.23 -5.16 7.41
N VAL A 88 0.97 -5.39 7.04
CA VAL A 88 0.47 -5.21 5.67
C VAL A 88 -0.23 -3.86 5.58
N ASP A 89 0.15 -3.02 4.62
CA ASP A 89 -0.50 -1.73 4.38
C ASP A 89 -1.97 -1.94 4.00
N ALA A 90 -2.89 -1.31 4.74
CA ALA A 90 -4.33 -1.41 4.46
C ALA A 90 -4.74 -0.69 3.16
N TYR A 91 -3.93 0.26 2.69
CA TYR A 91 -4.23 1.15 1.57
C TYR A 91 -3.00 1.26 0.66
N PRO A 92 -2.77 0.27 -0.24
CA PRO A 92 -1.50 0.11 -0.94
C PRO A 92 -1.21 1.17 -2.02
N SER A 93 -2.23 1.80 -2.60
CA SER A 93 -2.08 2.93 -3.54
C SER A 93 -2.16 4.29 -2.86
N LEU A 94 -1.63 5.34 -3.49
CA LEU A 94 -1.69 6.71 -2.94
C LEU A 94 -3.11 7.27 -3.05
N GLU A 95 -3.84 6.88 -4.08
CA GLU A 95 -5.23 7.24 -4.33
C GLU A 95 -6.17 6.69 -3.24
N GLU A 96 -5.95 5.45 -2.79
CA GLU A 96 -6.67 4.88 -1.64
C GLU A 96 -6.35 5.63 -0.35
N LYS A 97 -5.07 5.93 -0.08
CA LYS A 97 -4.66 6.73 1.08
C LYS A 97 -5.29 8.12 1.08
N ALA A 98 -5.26 8.79 -0.06
CA ALA A 98 -5.81 10.13 -0.27
C ALA A 98 -7.34 10.17 -0.11
N ALA A 99 -8.05 9.14 -0.58
CA ALA A 99 -9.49 8.99 -0.40
C ALA A 99 -9.88 8.64 1.04
N VAL A 100 -9.08 7.84 1.75
CA VAL A 100 -9.29 7.53 3.17
C VAL A 100 -9.03 8.76 4.05
N LEU A 101 -8.00 9.55 3.74
CA LEU A 101 -7.76 10.86 4.37
C LEU A 101 -8.98 11.77 4.20
N LEU A 102 -9.49 11.89 2.97
CA LEU A 102 -10.68 12.69 2.65
C LEU A 102 -11.89 12.23 3.47
N GLU A 103 -12.23 10.93 3.40
CA GLU A 103 -13.35 10.33 4.13
C GLU A 103 -13.22 10.57 5.65
N SER A 104 -12.02 10.42 6.20
CA SER A 104 -11.76 10.54 7.65
C SER A 104 -11.96 11.97 8.14
N ILE A 105 -11.38 12.98 7.49
CA ILE A 105 -11.57 14.38 7.88
C ILE A 105 -13.03 14.78 7.68
N VAL A 106 -13.63 14.43 6.54
CA VAL A 106 -15.00 14.82 6.20
C VAL A 106 -16.04 14.22 7.14
N ARG A 107 -15.86 12.97 7.60
CA ARG A 107 -16.85 12.24 8.40
C ARG A 107 -16.60 12.25 9.92
N ASN A 108 -15.35 12.41 10.38
CA ASN A 108 -15.08 12.59 11.81
C ASN A 108 -15.51 13.99 12.30
N HIS A 109 -15.57 14.96 11.37
CA HIS A 109 -15.88 16.36 11.65
C HIS A 109 -15.00 17.01 12.74
N PRO A 110 -13.66 17.00 12.60
CA PRO A 110 -12.75 17.62 13.58
C PRO A 110 -12.96 19.12 13.79
N LEU A 111 -13.57 19.82 12.84
CA LEU A 111 -13.89 21.24 12.88
C LEU A 111 -15.39 21.50 13.09
N VAL A 112 -15.74 22.70 13.56
CA VAL A 112 -17.13 23.19 13.61
C VAL A 112 -17.66 23.49 12.20
N ASP A 113 -16.96 24.32 11.40
CA ASP A 113 -17.16 24.40 9.94
C ASP A 113 -15.86 24.09 9.18
N GLY A 114 -16.00 23.75 7.90
CA GLY A 114 -14.89 23.71 6.95
C GLY A 114 -14.30 22.33 6.72
N ASN A 115 -14.78 21.30 7.42
CA ASN A 115 -14.34 19.90 7.28
C ASN A 115 -14.23 19.41 5.81
N LYS A 116 -15.14 19.87 4.93
CA LYS A 116 -15.12 19.57 3.49
C LYS A 116 -14.04 20.33 2.71
N ARG A 117 -13.76 21.58 3.09
CA ARG A 117 -12.68 22.41 2.51
C ARG A 117 -11.30 21.88 2.96
N LEU A 118 -11.15 21.63 4.27
CA LEU A 118 -9.94 21.03 4.83
C LEU A 118 -9.66 19.65 4.24
N GLY A 119 -10.64 18.75 4.23
CA GLY A 119 -10.47 17.39 3.72
C GLY A 119 -9.98 17.37 2.27
N TRP A 120 -10.59 18.18 1.40
CA TRP A 120 -10.14 18.30 0.01
C TRP A 120 -8.71 18.84 -0.10
N LEU A 121 -8.37 19.93 0.62
CA LEU A 121 -7.03 20.48 0.57
C LEU A 121 -5.98 19.52 1.14
N SER A 122 -6.27 18.82 2.23
CA SER A 122 -5.40 17.77 2.77
C SER A 122 -5.18 16.63 1.78
N THR A 123 -6.18 16.26 0.98
CA THR A 123 -6.05 15.27 -0.11
C THR A 123 -5.14 15.76 -1.24
N VAL A 124 -5.31 17.01 -1.69
CA VAL A 124 -4.45 17.63 -2.72
C VAL A 124 -3.01 17.75 -2.23
N VAL A 125 -2.80 18.25 -1.00
CA VAL A 125 -1.46 18.40 -0.39
C VAL A 125 -0.80 17.04 -0.16
N PHE A 126 -1.53 16.02 0.29
CA PHE A 126 -1.00 14.66 0.45
C PHE A 126 -0.47 14.10 -0.86
N LEU A 127 -1.21 14.25 -1.96
CA LEU A 127 -0.79 13.78 -3.27
C LEU A 127 0.41 14.60 -3.79
N GLY A 128 0.39 15.93 -3.63
CA GLY A 128 1.50 16.81 -4.00
C GLY A 128 2.81 16.49 -3.26
N LEU A 129 2.74 16.19 -1.95
CA LEU A 129 3.89 15.72 -1.15
C LEU A 129 4.46 14.37 -1.65
N ASN A 130 3.66 13.57 -2.36
CA ASN A 130 4.08 12.31 -2.97
C ASN A 130 4.36 12.44 -4.49
N GLY A 131 4.41 13.67 -5.03
CA GLY A 131 4.74 13.94 -6.44
C GLY A 131 3.59 13.72 -7.42
N ILE A 132 2.34 13.76 -6.94
CA ILE A 132 1.12 13.62 -7.75
C ILE A 132 0.35 14.95 -7.76
N GLU A 133 0.05 15.45 -8.95
CA GLU A 133 -0.88 16.55 -9.20
C GLU A 133 -2.25 15.98 -9.64
N LEU A 134 -3.35 16.71 -9.43
CA LEU A 134 -4.70 16.26 -9.77
C LEU A 134 -5.32 17.15 -10.86
N ASP A 135 -5.59 16.59 -12.04
CA ASP A 135 -6.39 17.24 -13.09
C ASP A 135 -7.89 17.04 -12.82
N ALA A 136 -8.36 17.65 -11.73
CA ALA A 136 -9.73 17.52 -11.23
C ALA A 136 -10.59 18.73 -11.58
N LEU A 137 -11.64 18.53 -12.39
CA LEU A 137 -12.66 19.55 -12.64
C LEU A 137 -13.42 19.89 -11.35
N ASP A 138 -13.69 21.18 -11.10
CA ASP A 138 -14.35 21.69 -9.88
C ASP A 138 -15.63 20.91 -9.49
N ASP A 139 -16.54 20.71 -10.45
CA ASP A 139 -17.78 19.95 -10.23
C ASP A 139 -17.50 18.48 -9.85
N ALA A 140 -16.45 17.88 -10.40
CA ALA A 140 -16.11 16.48 -10.16
C ALA A 140 -15.49 16.31 -8.76
N ALA A 141 -14.56 17.20 -8.38
CA ALA A 141 -14.02 17.32 -7.03
C ALA A 141 -15.14 17.55 -5.99
N TYR A 142 -16.03 18.52 -6.24
CA TYR A 142 -17.17 18.82 -5.39
C TYR A 142 -18.08 17.60 -5.18
N ASN A 143 -18.41 16.88 -6.25
CA ASN A 143 -19.26 15.69 -6.18
C ASN A 143 -18.64 14.55 -5.34
N VAL A 144 -17.31 14.34 -5.41
CA VAL A 144 -16.62 13.36 -4.55
C VAL A 144 -16.69 13.77 -3.08
N VAL A 145 -16.36 15.03 -2.77
CA VAL A 145 -16.37 15.56 -1.38
C VAL A 145 -17.76 15.52 -0.77
N ILE A 146 -18.80 15.90 -1.53
CA ILE A 146 -20.20 15.83 -1.08
C ILE A 146 -20.68 14.38 -0.97
N GLY A 147 -20.29 13.49 -1.89
CA GLY A 147 -20.65 12.08 -1.85
C GLY A 147 -20.14 11.38 -0.59
N LEU A 148 -18.87 11.61 -0.23
CA LEU A 148 -18.28 11.08 1.01
C LEU A 148 -18.94 11.68 2.26
N ALA A 149 -19.25 12.97 2.25
CA ALA A 149 -19.95 13.64 3.35
C ALA A 149 -21.37 13.12 3.58
N ALA A 150 -22.09 12.79 2.50
CA ALA A 150 -23.40 12.15 2.55
C ALA A 150 -23.34 10.64 2.83
N GLY A 151 -22.15 10.03 2.73
CA GLY A 151 -21.97 8.57 2.78
C GLY A 151 -22.60 7.84 1.59
N SER A 152 -22.85 8.53 0.47
CA SER A 152 -23.41 7.95 -0.77
C SER A 152 -22.34 7.35 -1.69
N ILE A 153 -21.07 7.67 -1.45
CA ILE A 153 -19.90 6.93 -1.92
C ILE A 153 -18.98 6.62 -0.73
N ASP A 154 -18.08 5.67 -0.90
CA ASP A 154 -17.05 5.28 0.06
C ASP A 154 -15.65 5.69 -0.43
N HIS A 155 -14.65 5.54 0.42
CA HIS A 155 -13.24 5.75 0.05
C HIS A 155 -12.80 4.88 -1.15
N THR A 156 -13.32 3.65 -1.32
CA THR A 156 -13.01 2.80 -2.47
C THR A 156 -13.40 3.47 -3.79
N ARG A 157 -14.62 4.00 -3.88
CA ARG A 157 -15.12 4.69 -5.07
C ARG A 157 -14.47 6.05 -5.26
N ALA A 158 -14.21 6.78 -4.18
CA ALA A 158 -13.45 8.03 -4.27
C ALA A 158 -12.01 7.81 -4.76
N ALA A 159 -11.33 6.74 -4.33
CA ALA A 159 -9.99 6.37 -4.81
C ALA A 159 -9.97 6.00 -6.29
N ALA A 160 -11.03 5.37 -6.80
CA ALA A 160 -11.19 5.14 -8.23
C ALA A 160 -11.28 6.46 -9.00
N THR A 161 -12.11 7.40 -8.54
CA THR A 161 -12.25 8.71 -9.20
C THR A 161 -11.00 9.60 -9.06
N LEU A 162 -10.25 9.52 -7.95
CA LEU A 162 -8.95 10.18 -7.82
C LEU A 162 -7.94 9.64 -8.85
N ARG A 163 -7.99 8.33 -9.15
CA ARG A 163 -7.13 7.69 -10.17
C ARG A 163 -7.48 8.10 -11.60
N ASP A 164 -8.69 8.56 -11.85
CA ASP A 164 -9.11 9.10 -13.16
C ASP A 164 -8.62 10.55 -13.39
N TRP A 165 -7.90 11.15 -12.42
CA TRP A 165 -7.37 12.53 -12.43
C TRP A 165 -5.83 12.61 -12.36
N ILE A 166 -5.11 11.50 -12.61
CA ILE A 166 -3.64 11.33 -12.45
C ILE A 166 -3.04 10.71 -13.72
#